data_AF-A0A7S0JU26-F1
#
_entry.id   AF-A0A7S0JU26-F1
#
_cell.length_a   1.000
_cell.length_b   1.000
_cell.length_c   1.000
_cell.angle_alpha   90.00
_cell.angle_beta   90.00
_cell.angle_gamma   90.00
#
_symmetry.space_group_name_H-M   'P 1'
#
loop_
_entity.id
_entity.type
_entity.pdbx_description
1 polymer ?
#
loop_
_entity_poly.entity_id
_entity_poly.type
_entity_poly.pdbx_seq_one_letter_code
_entity_poly.pdbx_strand_id
1 'polypeptide(L)'
;IEAANDDGDTALMLAAWHGHTDVVQLLVDRGADIEAANDDGHTALMLAALDGHTDVAQLLIDRGADIEAANDDGDTALMLAAWHGHTDVVQLLVDRGADIE
;
A
#
# COMPACT_ATOMS: atom_id res chain seq x y z
N ILE A 1 -7.39 -16.39 -3.01
CA ILE A 1 -6.65 -15.26 -3.63
C ILE A 1 -5.50 -14.84 -2.71
N GLU A 2 -5.64 -15.10 -1.41
CA GLU A 2 -4.59 -14.95 -0.38
C GLU A 2 -3.46 -16.00 -0.41
N ALA A 3 -2.98 -16.42 -1.58
CA ALA A 3 -1.71 -17.16 -1.59
C ALA A 3 -0.58 -16.17 -1.30
N ALA A 4 0.33 -16.56 -0.41
CA ALA A 4 1.50 -15.79 -0.03
C ALA A 4 2.81 -16.53 -0.37
N ASN A 5 3.89 -15.79 -0.61
CA ASN A 5 5.25 -16.35 -0.73
C ASN A 5 5.86 -16.61 0.66
N ASP A 6 7.14 -16.97 0.71
CA ASP A 6 7.86 -17.26 1.97
C ASP A 6 8.07 -16.01 2.85
N ASP A 7 7.87 -14.81 2.30
CA ASP A 7 7.97 -13.52 3.00
C ASP A 7 6.58 -12.97 3.41
N GLY A 8 5.51 -13.76 3.20
CA GLY A 8 4.14 -13.35 3.49
C GLY A 8 3.49 -12.49 2.41
N ASP A 9 4.18 -12.16 1.31
CA ASP A 9 3.64 -11.29 0.28
C ASP A 9 2.53 -11.97 -0.53
N THR A 10 1.37 -11.33 -0.56
CA THR A 10 0.25 -11.72 -1.42
C THR A 10 0.44 -11.22 -2.86
N ALA A 11 -0.36 -11.76 -3.78
CA ALA A 11 -0.39 -11.24 -5.15
C ALA A 11 -0.75 -9.74 -5.23
N LEU A 12 -1.58 -9.24 -4.30
CA LEU A 12 -1.95 -7.82 -4.24
C LEU A 12 -0.76 -6.96 -3.83
N MET A 13 0.00 -7.40 -2.83
CA MET A 13 1.23 -6.73 -2.37
C MET A 13 2.28 -6.65 -3.47
N LEU A 14 2.57 -7.76 -4.15
CA LEU A 14 3.55 -7.77 -5.25
C LEU A 14 3.12 -6.88 -6.43
N ALA A 15 1.82 -6.88 -6.77
CA ALA A 15 1.30 -5.99 -7.80
C ALA A 15 1.37 -4.51 -7.38
N ALA A 16 1.13 -4.23 -6.11
CA ALA A 16 1.19 -2.88 -5.57
C ALA A 16 2.63 -2.36 -5.51
N TRP A 17 3.57 -3.19 -5.06
CA TRP A 17 5.00 -2.88 -4.98
C TRP A 17 5.63 -2.61 -6.35
N HIS A 18 5.11 -3.20 -7.42
CA HIS A 18 5.61 -2.99 -8.78
C HIS A 18 4.74 -2.06 -9.64
N GLY A 19 3.75 -1.39 -9.04
CA GLY A 19 2.99 -0.34 -9.71
C GLY A 19 2.03 -0.86 -10.79
N HIS A 20 1.59 -2.12 -10.67
CA HIS A 20 0.74 -2.77 -11.67
C HIS A 20 -0.75 -2.45 -11.42
N THR A 21 -1.16 -1.20 -11.62
CA THR A 21 -2.50 -0.70 -11.31
C THR A 21 -3.64 -1.56 -11.85
N ASP A 22 -3.55 -2.03 -13.10
CA ASP A 22 -4.59 -2.90 -13.70
C ASP A 22 -4.71 -4.26 -13.00
N VAL A 23 -3.59 -4.79 -12.48
CA VAL A 23 -3.56 -6.05 -11.73
C VAL A 23 -4.10 -5.84 -10.33
N VAL A 24 -3.71 -4.76 -9.66
CA VAL A 24 -4.26 -4.37 -8.35
C VAL A 24 -5.79 -4.23 -8.44
N GLN A 25 -6.28 -3.50 -9.44
CA GLN A 25 -7.71 -3.35 -9.74
C GLN A 25 -8.40 -4.71 -9.85
N LEU A 26 -7.88 -5.60 -10.68
CA LEU A 26 -8.44 -6.93 -10.90
C LEU A 26 -8.46 -7.78 -9.62
N LEU A 27 -7.40 -7.74 -8.83
CA LEU A 27 -7.29 -8.52 -7.60
C LEU A 27 -8.29 -8.03 -6.54
N VAL A 28 -8.38 -6.73 -6.33
CA VAL A 28 -9.36 -6.13 -5.42
C VAL A 28 -10.79 -6.44 -5.86
N ASP A 29 -11.10 -6.35 -7.15
CA ASP A 29 -12.43 -6.68 -7.68
C ASP A 29 -12.80 -8.16 -7.49
N ARG A 30 -11.81 -9.02 -7.27
CA ARG A 30 -11.99 -10.45 -6.98
C ARG A 30 -11.95 -10.78 -5.49
N GLY A 31 -11.89 -9.76 -4.64
CA GLY A 31 -11.94 -9.90 -3.20
C GLY A 31 -10.61 -10.31 -2.57
N ALA A 32 -9.48 -9.84 -3.15
CA ALA A 32 -8.21 -9.84 -2.42
C ALA A 32 -8.36 -9.01 -1.13
N ASP A 33 -7.73 -9.47 -0.06
CA ASP A 33 -7.72 -8.72 1.21
C ASP A 33 -6.78 -7.52 1.10
N ILE A 34 -7.36 -6.31 1.16
CA ILE A 34 -6.63 -5.04 1.06
C ILE A 34 -5.77 -4.81 2.30
N GLU A 35 -6.20 -5.32 3.45
CA GLU A 35 -5.56 -5.14 4.76
C GLU A 35 -4.65 -6.31 5.14
N ALA A 36 -4.42 -7.25 4.22
CA ALA A 36 -3.38 -8.25 4.44
C ALA A 36 -2.04 -7.54 4.67
N ALA A 37 -1.26 -8.08 5.60
CA ALA A 37 0.09 -7.63 5.92
C ALA A 37 1.07 -8.79 5.72
N ASN A 38 2.25 -8.51 5.17
CA ASN A 38 3.32 -9.50 5.03
C ASN A 38 4.06 -9.72 6.36
N ASP A 39 5.14 -10.51 6.36
CA ASP A 39 5.84 -10.88 7.58
C ASP A 39 6.53 -9.69 8.30
N ASP A 40 6.74 -8.57 7.61
CA ASP A 40 7.25 -7.31 8.16
C ASP A 40 6.12 -6.32 8.54
N GLY A 41 4.86 -6.74 8.42
CA GLY A 41 3.69 -5.90 8.69
C GLY A 41 3.33 -4.95 7.55
N HIS A 42 3.95 -5.05 6.37
CA HIS A 42 3.62 -4.16 5.25
C HIS A 42 2.31 -4.54 4.56
N THR A 43 1.42 -3.55 4.39
CA THR A 43 0.23 -3.67 3.54
C THR A 43 0.53 -3.31 2.08
N ALA A 44 -0.42 -3.61 1.18
CA ALA A 44 -0.30 -3.19 -0.22
C ALA A 44 -0.16 -1.67 -0.38
N LEU A 45 -0.82 -0.87 0.47
CA LEU A 45 -0.72 0.60 0.43
C LEU A 45 0.68 1.07 0.82
N MET A 46 1.27 0.45 1.86
CA MET A 46 2.65 0.75 2.30
C MET A 46 3.66 0.45 1.20
N LEU A 47 3.55 -0.71 0.53
CA LEU A 47 4.47 -1.09 -0.55
C LEU A 47 4.35 -0.17 -1.77
N ALA A 48 3.12 0.24 -2.14
CA ALA A 48 2.90 1.23 -3.18
C ALA A 48 3.51 2.59 -2.81
N ALA A 49 3.41 2.98 -1.53
CA ALA A 49 3.95 4.23 -1.04
C ALA A 49 5.48 4.23 -0.97
N LEU A 50 6.06 3.10 -0.57
CA LEU A 50 7.50 2.86 -0.49
C LEU A 50 8.20 2.97 -1.86
N ASP A 51 7.56 2.51 -2.95
CA ASP A 51 8.13 2.59 -4.31
C ASP A 51 7.54 3.75 -5.16
N GLY A 52 6.69 4.59 -4.57
CA GLY A 52 6.21 5.82 -5.20
C GLY A 52 5.12 5.64 -6.25
N HIS A 53 4.31 4.58 -6.14
CA HIS A 53 3.25 4.27 -7.10
C HIS A 53 1.93 4.96 -6.76
N THR A 54 1.85 6.26 -7.07
CA THR A 54 0.69 7.12 -6.76
C THR A 54 -0.64 6.58 -7.28
N ASP A 55 -0.70 6.04 -8.50
CA ASP A 55 -1.95 5.49 -9.06
C ASP A 55 -2.45 4.25 -8.32
N VAL A 56 -1.52 3.40 -7.84
CA VAL A 56 -1.84 2.23 -7.03
C VAL A 56 -2.31 2.67 -5.64
N ALA A 57 -1.56 3.57 -4.99
CA ALA A 57 -1.93 4.10 -3.68
C ALA A 57 -3.32 4.76 -3.71
N GLN A 58 -3.59 5.56 -4.73
CA GLN A 58 -4.88 6.18 -5.00
C GLN A 58 -6.00 5.15 -5.09
N LEU A 59 -5.80 4.10 -5.89
CA LEU A 59 -6.77 3.03 -6.06
C LEU A 59 -7.04 2.29 -4.75
N LEU A 60 -6.00 1.93 -4.00
CA LEU A 60 -6.14 1.21 -2.73
C LEU A 60 -6.92 2.05 -1.71
N ILE A 61 -6.60 3.34 -1.58
CA ILE A 61 -7.33 4.28 -0.71
C ILE A 61 -8.80 4.39 -1.14
N ASP A 62 -9.08 4.51 -2.44
CA ASP A 62 -10.46 4.56 -2.95
C ASP A 62 -11.24 3.26 -2.70
N ARG A 63 -10.54 2.16 -2.45
CA ARG A 63 -11.10 0.86 -2.09
C ARG A 63 -11.17 0.62 -0.58
N GLY A 64 -10.81 1.63 0.21
CA GLY A 64 -10.95 1.61 1.66
C GLY A 64 -9.74 1.05 2.39
N ALA A 65 -8.54 1.11 1.77
CA ALA A 65 -7.30 0.81 2.48
C ALA A 65 -7.14 1.71 3.72
N ASP A 66 -6.73 1.15 4.86
CA ASP A 66 -6.42 1.93 6.05
C ASP A 66 -5.15 2.76 5.84
N ILE A 67 -5.32 4.08 5.83
CA ILE A 67 -4.23 5.05 5.64
C ILE A 67 -3.29 5.07 6.85
N GLU A 68 -3.81 4.76 8.04
CA GLU A 68 -3.10 4.83 9.32
C GLU A 68 -2.55 3.47 9.78
N ALA A 69 -2.68 2.43 8.95
CA ALA A 69 -1.99 1.18 9.20
C ALA A 69 -0.49 1.44 9.35
N ALA A 70 0.13 0.75 10.31
CA ALA A 70 1.56 0.82 10.59
C ALA A 70 2.17 -0.57 10.52
N ASN A 71 3.37 -0.68 9.94
CA ASN A 71 4.12 -1.94 9.90
C ASN A 71 4.69 -2.28 11.28
N ASP A 72 5.48 -3.36 11.37
CA ASP A 72 6.04 -3.82 12.65
C ASP A 72 7.05 -2.84 13.27
N ASP A 73 7.64 -1.96 12.47
CA ASP A 73 8.53 -0.86 12.91
C ASP A 73 7.76 0.41 13.31
N GLY A 74 6.44 0.44 13.10
CA GLY A 74 5.57 1.59 13.37
C GLY A 74 5.52 2.62 12.23
N ASP A 75 6.04 2.30 11.06
CA ASP A 75 6.00 3.18 9.89
C ASP A 75 4.66 3.08 9.16
N THR A 76 4.04 4.22 8.90
CA THR A 76 2.85 4.33 8.05
C THR A 76 3.23 4.50 6.57
N ALA A 77 2.26 4.35 5.66
CA ALA A 77 2.46 4.63 4.24
C ALA A 77 3.02 6.05 4.00
N LEU A 78 2.62 7.04 4.81
CA LEU A 78 3.13 8.41 4.70
C LEU A 78 4.61 8.49 5.07
N MET A 79 5.02 7.85 6.16
CA MET A 79 6.41 7.84 6.61
C MET A 79 7.32 7.20 5.57
N LEU A 80 6.90 6.07 4.99
CA LEU A 80 7.64 5.39 3.92
C LEU A 80 7.77 6.27 2.67
N ALA A 81 6.67 6.86 2.19
CA ALA A 81 6.72 7.76 1.04
C ALA A 81 7.62 8.98 1.29
N ALA A 82 7.57 9.55 2.50
CA ALA A 82 8.39 10.70 2.89
C ALA A 82 9.88 10.34 2.98
N TRP A 83 10.22 9.19 3.58
CA TRP A 83 11.59 8.68 3.68
C TRP A 83 12.23 8.47 2.31
N HIS A 84 11.46 7.93 1.36
CA HIS A 84 11.92 7.66 0.00
C HIS A 84 11.79 8.86 -0.96
N GLY A 85 11.17 9.97 -0.52
CA GLY A 85 11.06 11.21 -1.30
C GLY A 85 9.99 11.19 -2.39
N HIS A 86 8.95 10.37 -2.24
CA HIS A 86 7.85 10.25 -3.20
C HIS A 86 6.78 11.33 -2.97
N THR A 87 7.09 12.56 -3.39
CA THR A 87 6.26 13.75 -3.16
C THR A 87 4.81 13.60 -3.62
N ASP A 88 4.55 12.94 -4.76
CA ASP A 88 3.19 12.77 -5.28
C ASP A 88 2.35 11.84 -4.38
N VAL A 89 2.97 10.79 -3.82
CA VAL A 89 2.32 9.91 -2.85
C VAL A 89 2.10 10.62 -1.52
N VAL A 90 3.11 11.37 -1.04
CA VAL A 90 2.98 12.20 0.19
C VAL A 90 1.80 13.16 0.05
N GLN A 91 1.71 13.89 -1.08
CA GLN A 91 0.62 14.82 -1.32
C GLN A 91 -0.73 14.11 -1.35
N LEU A 92 -0.82 12.97 -2.03
CA LEU A 92 -2.04 12.14 -2.07
C LEU A 92 -2.48 11.72 -0.66
N LEU A 93 -1.57 11.18 0.16
CA LEU A 93 -1.88 10.68 1.50
C LEU A 93 -2.36 11.81 2.42
N VAL A 94 -1.66 12.96 2.40
CA VAL A 94 -2.05 14.15 3.17
C VAL A 94 -3.43 14.68 2.71
N ASP A 95 -3.68 14.73 1.40
CA ASP A 95 -4.98 15.15 0.85
C ASP A 95 -6.11 14.18 1.24
N ARG A 96 -5.77 12.92 1.56
CA ARG A 96 -6.70 11.90 2.06
C ARG A 96 -6.83 11.85 3.58
N GLY A 97 -6.12 12.73 4.28
CA GLY A 97 -6.23 12.89 5.72
C GLY A 97 -5.27 12.02 6.53
N ALA A 98 -4.16 11.58 5.94
CA ALA A 98 -3.09 10.93 6.69
C ALA A 98 -2.58 11.85 7.82
N ASP A 99 -2.34 11.30 9.00
CA ASP A 99 -1.73 12.04 10.11
C ASP A 99 -0.28 12.40 9.78
N ILE A 100 0.12 13.62 10.11
CA ILE A 100 1.46 14.18 9.85
C ILE A 100 2.29 14.33 11.13
N GLU A 101 1.73 14.04 12.31
CA GLU A 101 2.37 14.20 13.63
C GLU A 101 3.00 12.93 14.19
#